data_AF-A0A2V4XJ98-F1
#
_entry.id   AF-A0A2V4XJ98-F1
#
_cell.length_a   1.000
_cell.length_b   1.000
_cell.length_c   1.000
_cell.angle_alpha   90.00
_cell.angle_beta   90.00
_cell.angle_gamma   90.00
#
_symmetry.space_group_name_H-M   'P 1'
#
loop_
_entity.id
_entity.type
_entity.pdbx_description
1 polymer ?
#
loop_
_entity_poly.entity_id
_entity_poly.type
_entity_poly.pdbx_seq_one_letter_code
_entity_poly.pdbx_strand_id
1 'polypeptide(L)'
;MSIEKKVQLVEMLFYELEQEASKFKKASGLACVSGCGKCCTYPDIEASPLEFLPWAFHLFLHGEAEKTLRKLKETKNPSCFIYKPLTLAGQGRCSNYKTVV
;
A
#
# COMPACT_ATOMS: atom_id res chain seq x y z
N MET A 1 -24.62 3.10 -0.81
CA MET A 1 -23.32 3.75 -0.51
C MET A 1 -22.51 3.84 -1.80
N SER A 2 -21.99 5.02 -2.15
CA SER A 2 -21.23 5.24 -3.39
C SER A 2 -19.78 4.70 -3.27
N ILE A 3 -19.08 4.58 -4.40
CA ILE A 3 -17.67 4.14 -4.42
C ILE A 3 -16.77 5.16 -3.73
N GLU A 4 -17.00 6.44 -3.96
CA GLU A 4 -16.31 7.56 -3.31
C GLU A 4 -16.41 7.44 -1.80
N LYS A 5 -17.62 7.18 -1.28
CA LYS A 5 -17.82 7.04 0.17
C LYS A 5 -17.11 5.82 0.74
N LYS A 6 -17.08 4.70 -0.01
CA LYS A 6 -16.32 3.50 0.39
C LYS A 6 -14.83 3.80 0.47
N VAL A 7 -14.27 4.46 -0.54
CA VAL A 7 -12.85 4.85 -0.58
C VAL A 7 -12.49 5.69 0.64
N GLN A 8 -13.30 6.71 0.95
CA GLN A 8 -13.08 7.56 2.14
C GLN A 8 -13.09 6.76 3.44
N LEU A 9 -14.01 5.80 3.60
CA LEU A 9 -14.07 4.95 4.80
C LEU A 9 -12.82 4.08 4.93
N VAL A 10 -12.32 3.53 3.82
CA VAL A 10 -11.08 2.75 3.81
C VAL A 10 -9.88 3.63 4.16
N GLU A 11 -9.75 4.82 3.57
CA GLU A 11 -8.67 5.76 3.89
C GLU A 11 -8.68 6.14 5.38
N MET A 12 -9.85 6.40 5.96
CA MET A 12 -9.98 6.67 7.40
C MET A 12 -9.57 5.48 8.26
N LEU A 13 -9.99 4.26 7.89
CA LEU A 13 -9.61 3.03 8.61
C LEU A 13 -8.09 2.86 8.65
N PHE A 14 -7.41 2.97 7.50
CA PHE A 14 -5.95 2.84 7.44
C PHE A 14 -5.23 3.98 8.17
N TYR A 15 -5.79 5.19 8.18
CA TYR A 15 -5.27 6.30 8.97
C TYR A 15 -5.35 6.03 10.48
N GLU A 16 -6.49 5.54 10.96
CA GLU A 16 -6.67 5.18 12.37
C GLU A 16 -5.71 4.05 12.79
N LEU A 17 -5.56 3.03 11.95
CA LEU A 17 -4.61 1.93 12.18
C LEU A 17 -3.16 2.42 12.32
N GLU A 18 -2.73 3.37 11.47
CA GLU A 18 -1.38 3.95 11.58
C GLU A 18 -1.20 4.71 12.91
N GLN A 19 -2.22 5.46 13.34
CA GLN A 19 -2.17 6.20 14.60
C GLN A 19 -2.11 5.26 15.80
N GLU A 20 -2.87 4.17 15.79
CA GLU A 20 -2.83 3.14 16.83
C GLU A 20 -1.49 2.40 16.84
N ALA A 21 -0.98 2.00 15.67
CA ALA A 21 0.32 1.35 15.54
C ALA A 21 1.45 2.26 16.05
N SER A 22 1.42 3.55 15.74
CA SER A 22 2.38 4.55 16.22
C SER A 22 2.33 4.73 17.73
N LYS A 23 1.12 4.79 18.32
CA LYS A 23 0.95 4.82 19.79
C LYS A 23 1.50 3.55 20.44
N PHE A 24 1.17 2.38 19.90
CA PHE A 24 1.65 1.10 20.40
C PHE A 24 3.18 1.00 20.31
N LYS A 25 3.77 1.42 19.19
CA LYS A 25 5.23 1.49 18.99
C LYS A 25 5.90 2.34 20.07
N LYS A 26 5.35 3.53 20.36
CA LYS A 26 5.86 4.42 21.42
C LYS A 26 5.73 3.81 22.81
N ALA A 27 4.58 3.20 23.13
CA ALA A 27 4.31 2.63 24.45
C ALA A 27 5.10 1.35 24.73
N SER A 28 5.31 0.51 23.71
CA SER A 28 6.03 -0.75 23.83
C SER A 28 7.55 -0.62 23.70
N GLY A 29 8.03 0.49 23.14
CA GLY A 29 9.44 0.65 22.75
C GLY A 29 9.85 -0.20 21.54
N LEU A 30 8.90 -0.90 20.90
CA LEU A 30 9.17 -1.66 19.68
C LEU A 30 9.56 -0.69 18.55
N ALA A 31 10.46 -1.14 17.68
CA ALA A 31 10.84 -0.41 16.48
C ALA A 31 10.71 -1.31 15.26
N CYS A 32 10.61 -0.70 14.08
CA CYS A 32 10.70 -1.46 12.84
C CYS A 32 12.12 -2.05 12.76
N VAL A 33 12.21 -3.38 12.75
CA VAL A 33 13.49 -4.08 12.59
C VAL A 33 14.07 -3.82 11.19
N SER A 34 15.38 -3.99 11.05
CA SER A 34 16.02 -3.97 9.73
C SER A 34 15.34 -4.98 8.80
N GLY A 35 14.96 -4.53 7.60
CA GLY A 35 14.24 -5.36 6.63
C GLY A 35 12.71 -5.33 6.76
N CYS A 36 12.11 -4.45 7.57
CA CYS A 36 10.67 -4.20 7.49
C CYS A 36 10.27 -3.80 6.06
N GLY A 37 9.26 -4.47 5.49
CA GLY A 37 8.86 -4.35 4.09
C GLY A 37 9.55 -5.33 3.13
N LYS A 38 10.46 -6.19 3.62
CA LYS A 38 11.05 -7.28 2.83
C LYS A 38 10.01 -8.34 2.46
N CYS A 39 8.97 -8.52 3.28
CA CYS A 39 7.85 -9.39 2.91
C CYS A 39 7.19 -8.98 1.59
N CYS A 40 7.22 -7.69 1.22
CA CYS A 40 6.65 -7.22 -0.04
C CYS A 40 7.45 -7.62 -1.29
N THR A 41 8.65 -8.20 -1.14
CA THR A 41 9.37 -8.83 -2.25
C THR A 41 8.95 -10.27 -2.49
N TYR A 42 8.13 -10.85 -1.61
CA TYR A 42 7.59 -12.19 -1.78
C TYR A 42 6.55 -12.19 -2.91
N PRO A 43 6.69 -13.05 -3.94
CA PRO A 43 5.79 -13.10 -5.09
C PRO A 43 4.33 -13.33 -4.73
N ASP A 44 4.09 -14.19 -3.74
CA ASP A 44 2.75 -14.62 -3.33
C ASP A 44 2.31 -13.87 -2.06
N ILE A 45 2.72 -12.60 -1.93
CA ILE A 45 2.22 -11.76 -0.84
C ILE A 45 0.73 -11.48 -1.05
N GLU A 46 -0.04 -11.79 -0.02
CA GLU A 46 -1.49 -11.55 -0.03
C GLU A 46 -1.79 -10.13 0.41
N ALA A 47 -2.71 -9.50 -0.30
CA ALA A 47 -3.31 -8.23 0.07
C ALA A 47 -4.74 -8.20 -0.44
N SER A 48 -5.64 -7.64 0.36
CA SER A 48 -7.06 -7.59 0.04
C SER A 48 -7.34 -6.58 -1.07
N PRO A 49 -8.38 -6.81 -1.90
CA PRO A 49 -8.84 -5.79 -2.85
C PRO A 49 -9.20 -4.45 -2.19
N LEU A 50 -9.59 -4.48 -0.90
CA LEU A 50 -9.94 -3.30 -0.13
C LEU A 50 -8.72 -2.39 0.11
N GLU A 51 -7.55 -2.97 0.37
CA GLU A 51 -6.27 -2.24 0.53
C GLU A 51 -5.89 -1.45 -0.73
N PHE A 52 -6.25 -1.96 -1.91
CA PHE A 52 -5.98 -1.28 -3.18
C PHE A 52 -7.10 -0.35 -3.64
N LEU A 53 -8.28 -0.38 -2.99
CA LEU A 53 -9.44 0.39 -3.44
C LEU A 53 -9.15 1.90 -3.55
N PRO A 54 -8.48 2.56 -2.58
CA PRO A 54 -8.13 3.97 -2.72
C PRO A 54 -7.20 4.25 -3.90
N TRP A 55 -6.21 3.38 -4.14
CA TRP A 55 -5.28 3.53 -5.25
C TRP A 55 -5.97 3.31 -6.61
N ALA A 56 -6.81 2.29 -6.73
CA ALA A 56 -7.60 2.03 -7.94
C ALA A 56 -8.52 3.22 -8.25
N PHE A 57 -9.15 3.81 -7.24
CA PHE A 57 -9.99 4.99 -7.39
C PHE A 57 -9.19 6.23 -7.79
N HIS A 58 -7.99 6.43 -7.22
CA HIS A 58 -7.07 7.48 -7.65
C HIS A 58 -6.73 7.36 -9.15
N LEU A 59 -6.34 6.17 -9.61
CA LEU A 59 -6.05 5.93 -11.03
C LEU A 59 -7.26 6.22 -11.92
N PHE A 60 -8.46 5.85 -11.48
CA PHE A 60 -9.69 6.10 -12.21
C PHE A 60 -9.94 7.61 -12.37
N LEU A 61 -9.83 8.39 -11.29
CA LEU A 61 -10.00 9.84 -11.31
C LEU A 61 -8.98 10.56 -12.22
N HIS A 62 -7.79 9.99 -12.38
CA HIS A 62 -6.73 10.55 -13.24
C HIS A 62 -6.73 9.99 -14.67
N GLY A 63 -7.72 9.15 -15.04
CA GLY A 63 -7.79 8.53 -16.36
C GLY A 63 -6.67 7.50 -16.63
N GLU A 64 -6.01 7.01 -15.57
CA GLU A 64 -4.86 6.10 -15.66
C GLU A 64 -5.23 4.63 -15.47
N ALA A 65 -6.47 4.31 -15.12
CA ALA A 65 -6.91 2.95 -14.77
C ALA A 65 -6.60 1.94 -15.88
N GLU A 66 -7.08 2.18 -17.11
CA GLU A 66 -6.89 1.26 -18.24
C GLU A 66 -5.41 1.11 -18.65
N LYS A 67 -4.67 2.22 -18.62
CA LYS A 67 -3.22 2.22 -18.91
C LYS A 67 -2.48 1.37 -17.89
N THR A 68 -2.83 1.49 -16.61
CA THR A 68 -2.22 0.72 -15.53
C THR A 68 -2.59 -0.74 -15.62
N LEU A 69 -3.85 -1.07 -15.92
CA LEU A 69 -4.30 -2.45 -16.13
C LEU A 69 -3.53 -3.15 -17.25
N ARG A 70 -3.30 -2.47 -18.39
CA ARG A 70 -2.47 -3.02 -19.48
C ARG A 70 -1.04 -3.31 -19.01
N LYS A 71 -0.42 -2.35 -18.33
CA LYS A 71 0.93 -2.55 -17.75
C LYS A 71 0.98 -3.73 -16.78
N LEU A 72 -0.03 -3.88 -15.91
CA LEU A 72 -0.11 -5.00 -14.97
C LEU A 72 -0.18 -6.34 -15.70
N LYS A 73 -0.95 -6.45 -16.79
CA LYS A 73 -1.05 -7.67 -17.61
C LYS A 73 0.26 -8.00 -18.35
N GLU A 74 1.04 -6.99 -18.73
CA GLU A 74 2.32 -7.15 -19.42
C GLU A 74 3.50 -7.39 -18.46
N THR A 75 3.33 -7.03 -17.18
CA THR A 75 4.39 -7.13 -16.18
C THR A 75 4.66 -8.60 -15.84
N LYS A 76 5.92 -9.03 -16.05
CA LYS A 76 6.42 -10.36 -15.65
C LYS A 76 7.15 -10.36 -14.31
N ASN A 77 7.33 -9.18 -13.70
CA ASN A 77 7.97 -9.07 -12.41
C ASN A 77 7.05 -9.72 -11.35
N PRO A 78 7.53 -10.71 -10.59
CA PRO A 78 6.71 -11.36 -9.56
C PRO A 78 6.43 -10.45 -8.36
N SER A 79 7.16 -9.36 -8.17
CA SER A 79 6.90 -8.41 -7.08
C SER A 79 5.73 -7.46 -7.39
N CYS A 80 5.05 -7.01 -6.34
CA CYS A 80 3.92 -6.07 -6.45
C CYS A 80 4.27 -4.81 -7.26
N PHE A 81 3.39 -4.42 -8.17
CA PHE A 81 3.60 -3.30 -9.11
C PHE A 81 3.84 -1.94 -8.44
N ILE A 82 3.24 -1.70 -7.27
CA ILE A 82 3.39 -0.45 -6.52
C ILE A 82 4.46 -0.52 -5.43
N TYR A 83 5.17 -1.65 -5.30
CA TYR A 83 6.25 -1.77 -4.34
C TYR A 83 7.44 -0.90 -4.76
N LYS A 84 7.94 -0.09 -3.83
CA LYS A 84 9.16 0.70 -4.02
C LYS A 84 10.18 0.34 -2.95
N PRO A 85 11.35 -0.21 -3.32
CA PRO A 85 12.43 -0.44 -2.38
C PRO A 85 13.00 0.92 -1.92
N LEU A 86 13.20 1.05 -0.62
CA LEU A 86 13.84 2.19 0.06
C LEU A 86 15.35 1.98 0.19
N THR A 87 15.81 0.73 0.29
CA THR A 87 17.23 0.38 0.38
C THR A 87 17.53 -0.92 -0.35
N LEU A 88 18.81 -1.15 -0.69
CA LEU A 88 19.30 -2.43 -1.23
C LEU A 88 19.07 -3.62 -0.28
N ALA A 89 18.90 -3.35 1.01
CA ALA A 89 18.63 -4.36 2.05
C ALA A 89 17.16 -4.82 2.10
N GLY A 90 16.30 -4.35 1.19
CA GLY A 90 14.90 -4.80 1.08
C GLY A 90 13.92 -4.08 2.01
N GLN A 91 14.29 -2.94 2.61
CA GLN A 91 13.28 -2.05 3.18
C GLN A 91 12.45 -1.50 2.02
N GLY A 92 11.13 -1.42 2.17
CA GLY A 92 10.27 -0.92 1.10
C GLY A 92 8.86 -0.66 1.58
N ARG A 93 8.15 0.19 0.84
CA ARG A 93 6.74 0.49 1.06
C ARG A 93 6.04 0.66 -0.27
N CYS A 94 4.72 0.56 -0.27
CA CYS A 94 3.94 0.92 -1.43
C CYS A 94 4.16 2.41 -1.75
N SER A 95 4.45 2.73 -3.00
CA SER A 95 4.80 4.10 -3.41
C SER A 95 3.60 5.02 -3.59
N ASN A 96 2.38 4.48 -3.54
CA ASN A 96 1.21 5.18 -4.06
C ASN A 96 -0.02 5.06 -3.16
N TYR A 97 0.06 5.69 -2.00
CA TYR A 97 -1.04 6.26 -1.23
C TYR A 97 -0.42 7.25 -0.24
N LYS A 98 -1.16 8.29 0.16
CA LYS A 98 -0.77 9.08 1.33
C LYS A 98 -0.83 8.15 2.54
N THR A 99 0.29 7.51 2.90
CA THR A 99 0.57 7.29 4.32
C THR A 99 0.64 8.67 4.92
N VAL A 100 -0.38 9.06 5.68
CA VAL A 100 -0.28 10.23 6.53
C VAL A 100 0.85 9.90 7.51
N VAL A 101 2.01 10.51 7.28
CA VAL A 101 3.11 10.54 8.25
C VAL A 101 2.76 11.61 9.28
#